data_AF-A0A956X3E5-F1
#
_entry.id   AF-A0A956X3E5-F1
#
_cell.length_a   1.000
_cell.length_b   1.000
_cell.length_c   1.000
_cell.angle_alpha   90.00
_cell.angle_beta   90.00
_cell.angle_gamma   90.00
#
_symmetry.space_group_name_H-M   'P 1'
#
loop_
_entity.id
_entity.type
_entity.pdbx_description
1 polymer ?
#
loop_
_entity_poly.entity_id
_entity_poly.type
_entity_poly.pdbx_seq_one_letter_code
_entity_poly.pdbx_strand_id
1 'polypeptide(L)'
;MTQETKTKTGKQDRNHRGNGSGMKPLAEELVRYHKKPAPETAVPYPRPFPHTLWLGLWSGIVIGAVAGLIFGWLLYTGAIAPAGWEAIFSLSPVTFHFFWTMMGLSLGMLIGGLAAILATGADGKE
;
A
#
# COMPACT_ATOMS: atom_id res chain seq x y z
N MET A 1 -15.77 -62.09 47.37
CA MET A 1 -14.89 -63.11 47.97
C MET A 1 -13.99 -63.60 46.85
N THR A 2 -12.67 -63.47 46.82
CA THR A 2 -11.64 -63.10 47.79
C THR A 2 -10.40 -62.67 47.01
N GLN A 3 -9.58 -61.83 47.64
CA GLN A 3 -8.33 -61.23 47.16
C GLN A 3 -7.29 -62.25 46.67
N GLU A 4 -6.46 -61.85 45.70
CA GLU A 4 -5.02 -62.08 45.80
C GLU A 4 -4.24 -60.84 45.36
N THR A 5 -3.65 -60.21 46.36
CA THR A 5 -2.70 -59.11 46.33
C THR A 5 -1.31 -59.69 46.02
N LYS A 6 -0.64 -59.25 44.96
CA LYS A 6 0.82 -59.40 44.83
C LYS A 6 1.48 -58.07 44.47
N THR A 7 1.84 -57.38 45.54
CA THR A 7 2.82 -56.32 45.63
C THR A 7 4.18 -56.82 45.11
N LYS A 8 4.78 -56.14 44.14
CA LYS A 8 6.24 -56.12 43.96
C LYS A 8 6.70 -54.70 43.67
N THR A 9 7.00 -54.01 44.77
CA THR A 9 7.89 -52.87 44.86
C THR A 9 9.23 -53.23 44.22
N GLY A 10 9.67 -52.44 43.24
CA GLY A 10 10.91 -52.70 42.54
C GLY A 10 11.50 -51.44 41.92
N LYS A 11 12.48 -50.87 42.63
CA LYS A 11 13.53 -49.96 42.14
C LYS A 11 13.08 -48.58 41.63
N GLN A 12 12.99 -47.68 42.60
CA GLN A 12 13.25 -46.26 42.44
C GLN A 12 14.74 -46.07 42.13
N ASP A 13 15.12 -46.14 40.85
CA ASP A 13 16.46 -45.79 40.39
C ASP A 13 16.58 -44.26 40.36
N ARG A 14 17.06 -43.71 41.49
CA ARG A 14 17.60 -42.37 41.57
C ARG A 14 18.89 -42.33 40.76
N ASN A 15 18.89 -41.69 39.59
CA ASN A 15 20.06 -41.02 39.02
C ASN A 15 19.71 -40.26 37.71
N HIS A 16 18.86 -39.23 37.80
CA HIS A 16 18.80 -38.21 36.75
C HIS A 16 19.88 -37.15 36.97
N ARG A 17 21.13 -37.55 36.76
CA ARG A 17 22.20 -36.62 36.40
C ARG A 17 21.94 -36.10 34.99
N GLY A 18 22.00 -34.79 34.80
CA GLY A 18 22.28 -34.20 33.49
C GLY A 18 21.08 -33.77 32.65
N ASN A 19 20.04 -33.16 33.23
CA ASN A 19 18.96 -32.57 32.43
C ASN A 19 19.30 -31.18 31.86
N GLY A 20 20.54 -30.99 31.39
CA GLY A 20 20.95 -29.84 30.58
C GLY A 20 20.78 -30.07 29.07
N SER A 21 20.31 -31.26 28.68
CA SER A 21 20.13 -31.68 27.29
C SER A 21 18.79 -31.26 26.68
N GLY A 22 17.73 -31.08 27.49
CA GLY A 22 16.41 -30.66 27.01
C GLY A 22 16.23 -29.15 26.89
N MET A 23 17.03 -28.37 27.63
CA MET A 23 17.00 -26.90 27.57
C MET A 23 17.82 -26.31 26.41
N LYS A 24 18.82 -27.05 25.91
CA LYS A 24 19.61 -26.64 24.73
C LYS A 24 18.79 -26.52 23.45
N PRO A 25 17.97 -27.52 23.05
CA PRO A 25 17.17 -27.40 21.82
C PRO A 25 16.11 -26.29 21.94
N LEU A 26 15.52 -26.08 23.12
CA LEU A 26 14.57 -24.98 23.35
C LEU A 26 15.24 -23.60 23.31
N ALA A 27 16.44 -23.47 23.88
CA ALA A 27 17.21 -22.23 23.80
C ALA A 27 17.70 -21.95 22.38
N GLU A 28 18.10 -22.99 21.65
CA GLU A 28 18.55 -22.89 20.26
C GLU A 28 17.39 -22.58 19.31
N GLU A 29 16.19 -23.10 19.60
CA GLU A 29 14.94 -22.79 18.91
C GLU A 29 14.47 -21.34 19.20
N LEU A 30 14.52 -20.90 20.46
CA LEU A 30 14.24 -19.51 20.84
C LEU A 30 15.22 -18.51 20.21
N VAL A 31 16.51 -18.83 20.13
CA VAL A 31 17.51 -18.00 19.44
C VAL A 31 17.24 -17.95 17.93
N ARG A 32 16.75 -19.05 17.35
CA ARG A 32 16.38 -19.12 15.93
C ARG A 32 15.16 -18.25 15.62
N TYR A 33 14.15 -18.24 16.50
CA TYR A 33 12.97 -17.38 16.39
C TYR A 33 13.22 -15.91 16.79
N HIS A 34 14.27 -15.61 17.57
CA HIS A 34 14.66 -14.23 17.87
C HIS A 34 15.37 -13.56 16.68
N LYS A 35 16.06 -14.35 15.83
CA LYS A 35 16.73 -13.83 14.62
C LYS A 35 15.83 -13.78 13.39
N LYS A 36 14.75 -14.57 13.33
CA LYS A 36 13.74 -14.49 12.27
C LYS A 36 12.36 -14.73 12.92
N PRO A 37 11.47 -13.72 12.99
CA PRO A 37 10.11 -13.96 13.46
C PRO A 37 9.46 -15.04 12.58
N ALA A 38 8.62 -15.87 13.19
CA ALA A 38 7.83 -16.87 12.47
C ALA A 38 7.08 -16.19 11.32
N PRO A 39 6.95 -16.84 10.14
CA PRO A 39 6.28 -16.23 8.98
C PRO A 39 4.83 -15.80 9.27
N GLU A 40 4.22 -16.37 10.32
CA GLU A 40 2.86 -16.10 10.78
C GLU A 40 2.75 -14.86 11.69
N THR A 41 3.87 -14.33 12.21
CA THR A 41 3.92 -13.10 13.04
C THR A 41 4.52 -11.90 12.30
N ALA A 42 4.74 -12.01 10.99
CA ALA A 42 5.09 -10.87 10.16
C ALA A 42 3.92 -9.87 10.17
N VAL A 43 4.09 -8.78 10.93
CA VAL A 43 3.15 -7.66 10.93
C VAL A 43 2.99 -7.23 9.47
N PRO A 44 1.76 -7.17 8.93
CA PRO A 44 1.56 -6.74 7.55
C PRO A 44 2.23 -5.38 7.40
N TYR A 45 3.13 -5.26 6.42
CA TYR A 45 3.84 -4.01 6.17
C TYR A 45 2.79 -2.90 6.04
N PRO A 46 2.89 -1.83 6.86
CA PRO A 46 1.96 -0.72 6.76
C PRO A 46 2.05 -0.18 5.35
N ARG A 47 0.99 -0.34 4.57
CA ARG A 47 0.91 0.26 3.23
C ARG A 47 0.80 1.76 3.44
N PRO A 48 1.81 2.56 3.03
CA PRO A 48 1.84 3.99 3.37
C PRO A 48 0.67 4.76 2.74
N PHE A 49 0.10 4.25 1.64
CA PHE A 49 -1.07 4.82 0.99
C PHE A 49 -2.02 3.74 0.45
N PRO A 50 -3.35 3.93 0.56
CA PRO A 50 -4.31 3.04 -0.08
C PRO A 50 -4.15 3.11 -1.60
N HIS A 51 -4.17 1.94 -2.24
CA HIS A 51 -3.90 1.79 -3.67
C HIS A 51 -4.86 2.61 -4.54
N THR A 52 -6.09 2.79 -4.09
CA THR A 52 -7.12 3.62 -4.72
C THR A 52 -6.71 5.10 -4.78
N LEU A 53 -6.10 5.66 -3.73
CA LEU A 53 -5.57 7.04 -3.74
C LEU A 53 -4.43 7.18 -4.74
N TRP A 54 -3.50 6.23 -4.74
CA TRP A 54 -2.37 6.24 -5.66
C TRP A 54 -2.84 6.18 -7.12
N LEU A 55 -3.70 5.23 -7.47
CA LEU A 55 -4.23 5.08 -8.82
C LEU A 55 -5.07 6.28 -9.25
N GLY A 56 -5.95 6.78 -8.39
CA GLY A 56 -6.83 7.91 -8.73
C GLY A 56 -6.04 9.20 -8.96
N LEU A 57 -4.98 9.45 -8.18
CA LEU A 57 -4.11 10.61 -8.39
C LEU A 57 -3.36 10.51 -9.72
N TRP A 58 -2.70 9.37 -9.99
CA TRP A 58 -1.94 9.20 -11.23
C TRP A 58 -2.81 9.18 -12.47
N SER A 59 -3.96 8.50 -12.42
CA SER A 59 -4.90 8.52 -13.54
C SER A 59 -5.47 9.91 -13.78
N GLY A 60 -5.81 10.66 -12.73
CA GLY A 60 -6.23 12.05 -12.82
C GLY A 60 -5.17 12.94 -13.47
N ILE A 61 -3.91 12.83 -13.08
CA ILE A 61 -2.77 13.56 -13.67
C ILE A 61 -2.68 13.28 -15.18
N VAL A 62 -2.69 12.01 -15.58
CA VAL A 62 -2.55 11.61 -16.99
C VAL A 62 -3.75 12.11 -17.81
N ILE A 63 -4.97 11.87 -17.33
CA ILE A 63 -6.19 12.30 -18.01
C ILE A 63 -6.22 13.83 -18.12
N GLY A 64 -5.88 14.53 -17.03
CA GLY A 64 -5.82 15.99 -16.99
C GLY A 64 -4.79 16.56 -17.97
N ALA A 65 -3.59 15.99 -18.03
CA ALA A 65 -2.56 16.42 -18.98
C ALA A 65 -3.02 16.27 -20.44
N VAL A 66 -3.60 15.11 -20.77
CA VAL A 66 -4.12 14.84 -22.11
C VAL A 66 -5.27 15.78 -22.45
N ALA A 67 -6.22 15.99 -21.53
CA ALA A 67 -7.34 16.91 -21.72
C ALA A 67 -6.86 18.36 -21.92
N GLY A 68 -5.90 18.82 -21.13
CA GLY A 68 -5.29 20.14 -21.26
C GLY A 68 -4.59 20.32 -22.61
N LEU A 69 -3.85 19.31 -23.07
CA LEU A 69 -3.17 19.36 -24.36
C LEU A 69 -4.14 19.37 -25.54
N ILE A 70 -5.19 18.53 -25.49
CA ILE A 70 -6.27 18.53 -26.48
C ILE A 70 -6.96 19.89 -26.52
N PHE A 71 -7.31 20.44 -25.34
CA PHE A 71 -7.98 21.73 -25.25
C PHE A 71 -7.10 22.87 -25.79
N GLY A 72 -5.81 22.89 -25.44
CA GLY A 72 -4.85 23.83 -26.02
C GLY A 72 -4.79 23.68 -27.54
N TRP A 73 -4.72 22.47 -28.07
CA TRP A 73 -4.69 22.27 -29.51
C TRP A 73 -5.98 22.76 -30.22
N LEU A 74 -7.15 22.54 -29.62
CA LEU A 74 -8.43 23.05 -30.15
C LEU A 74 -8.49 24.57 -30.17
N LEU A 75 -7.94 25.24 -29.14
CA LEU A 75 -7.83 26.69 -29.14
C LEU A 75 -6.85 27.18 -30.21
N TYR A 76 -5.67 26.57 -30.30
CA TYR A 76 -4.63 26.96 -31.26
C TYR A 76 -5.08 26.83 -32.72
N THR A 77 -5.89 25.81 -33.02
CA THR A 77 -6.48 25.61 -34.35
C THR A 77 -7.63 26.56 -34.67
N GLY A 78 -8.05 27.40 -33.71
CA GLY A 78 -9.16 28.35 -33.88
C GLY A 78 -10.54 27.69 -33.89
N ALA A 79 -10.64 26.40 -33.58
CA ALA A 79 -11.92 25.70 -33.46
C ALA A 79 -12.75 26.27 -32.31
N ILE A 80 -12.08 26.77 -31.26
CA ILE A 80 -12.68 27.45 -30.13
C ILE A 80 -11.91 28.77 -29.92
N ALA A 81 -12.59 29.90 -30.03
CA ALA A 81 -12.01 31.23 -29.81
C ALA A 81 -12.90 32.02 -28.84
N PRO A 82 -12.69 31.88 -27.52
CA PRO A 82 -13.45 32.62 -26.54
C PRO A 82 -13.13 34.12 -26.62
N ALA A 83 -14.16 34.96 -26.64
CA ALA A 83 -13.97 36.41 -26.62
C ALA A 83 -13.25 36.85 -25.32
N GLY A 84 -12.29 37.77 -25.44
CA GLY A 84 -11.51 38.28 -24.31
C GLY A 84 -10.26 37.47 -23.95
N TRP A 85 -9.91 36.41 -24.70
CA TRP A 85 -8.72 35.59 -24.46
C TRP A 85 -7.53 35.96 -25.36
N GLU A 86 -7.57 37.15 -25.95
CA GLU A 86 -6.59 37.67 -26.91
C GLU A 86 -5.15 37.63 -26.36
N ALA A 87 -4.99 37.90 -25.06
CA ALA A 87 -3.69 37.86 -24.37
C ALA A 87 -3.09 36.45 -24.26
N ILE A 88 -3.91 35.40 -24.30
CA ILE A 88 -3.43 34.01 -24.27
C ILE A 88 -2.94 33.62 -25.67
N PHE A 89 -3.64 34.07 -26.71
CA PHE A 89 -3.25 33.82 -28.10
C PHE A 89 -2.02 34.60 -28.57
N SER A 90 -1.58 35.62 -27.84
CA SER A 90 -0.33 36.35 -28.13
C SER A 90 0.93 35.64 -27.63
N LEU A 91 0.78 34.54 -26.88
CA LEU A 91 1.90 33.73 -26.40
C LEU A 91 2.57 32.95 -27.54
N SER A 92 3.85 32.62 -27.36
CA SER A 92 4.53 31.70 -28.28
C SER A 92 3.81 30.34 -28.31
N PRO A 93 3.83 29.61 -29.45
CA PRO A 93 3.16 28.31 -29.56
C PRO A 93 3.57 27.32 -28.47
N VAL A 94 4.85 27.33 -28.08
CA VAL A 94 5.37 26.46 -27.02
C VAL A 94 4.79 26.83 -25.66
N THR A 95 4.84 28.12 -25.30
CA THR A 95 4.31 28.62 -24.02
C THR A 95 2.81 28.38 -23.90
N PHE A 96 2.08 28.53 -25.01
CA PHE A 96 0.65 28.30 -25.08
C PHE A 96 0.27 26.86 -24.74
N HIS A 97 0.88 25.87 -25.41
CA HIS A 97 0.59 24.46 -25.15
C HIS A 97 1.07 24.03 -23.76
N PHE A 98 2.22 24.55 -23.30
CA PHE A 98 2.72 24.31 -21.97
C PHE A 98 1.75 24.81 -20.89
N PHE A 99 1.22 26.03 -21.04
CA PHE A 99 0.23 26.61 -20.13
C PHE A 99 -1.00 25.70 -20.01
N TRP A 100 -1.59 25.28 -21.13
CA TRP A 100 -2.77 24.42 -21.12
C TRP A 100 -2.50 23.02 -20.57
N THR A 101 -1.32 22.47 -20.82
CA THR A 101 -0.90 21.20 -20.24
C THR A 101 -0.75 21.29 -18.72
N MET A 102 -0.14 22.37 -18.20
CA MET A 102 0.01 22.61 -16.76
C MET A 102 -1.34 22.84 -16.06
N MET A 103 -2.25 23.58 -16.72
CA MET A 103 -3.62 23.75 -16.26
C MET A 103 -4.35 22.40 -16.20
N GLY A 104 -4.22 21.58 -17.24
CA GLY A 104 -4.76 20.23 -17.31
C GLY A 104 -4.23 19.32 -16.20
N LEU A 105 -2.91 19.31 -15.97
CA LEU A 105 -2.28 18.58 -14.87
C LEU A 105 -2.81 18.99 -13.51
N SER A 106 -2.89 20.30 -13.24
CA SER A 106 -3.37 20.84 -11.97
C SER A 106 -4.83 20.45 -11.72
N LEU A 107 -5.68 20.58 -12.74
CA LEU A 107 -7.08 20.19 -12.66
C LEU A 107 -7.24 18.66 -12.50
N GLY A 108 -6.41 17.90 -13.21
CA GLY A 108 -6.35 16.44 -13.12
C GLY A 108 -5.94 15.94 -11.74
N MET A 109 -4.97 16.59 -11.09
CA MET A 109 -4.59 16.31 -9.70
C MET A 109 -5.74 16.58 -8.74
N LEU A 110 -6.43 17.73 -8.90
CA LEU A 110 -7.54 18.10 -8.03
C LEU A 110 -8.72 17.12 -8.16
N ILE A 111 -9.15 16.86 -9.40
CA ILE A 111 -10.30 15.96 -9.66
C ILE A 111 -9.93 14.51 -9.33
N GLY A 112 -8.76 14.04 -9.76
CA GLY A 112 -8.29 12.68 -9.50
C GLY A 112 -8.08 12.43 -8.00
N GLY A 113 -7.47 13.38 -7.29
CA GLY A 113 -7.31 13.33 -5.84
C GLY A 113 -8.66 13.31 -5.12
N LEU A 114 -9.60 14.18 -5.50
CA LEU A 114 -10.94 14.22 -4.92
C LEU A 114 -11.71 12.93 -5.19
N ALA A 115 -11.72 12.43 -6.42
CA ALA A 115 -12.37 11.18 -6.81
C ALA A 115 -11.80 9.99 -6.02
N ALA A 116 -10.49 9.96 -5.83
CA ALA A 116 -9.84 8.90 -5.09
C ALA A 116 -10.20 8.93 -3.59
N ILE A 117 -10.27 10.13 -2.98
CA ILE A 117 -10.74 10.29 -1.60
C ILE A 117 -12.17 9.78 -1.46
N LEU A 118 -13.06 10.18 -2.37
CA LEU A 118 -14.46 9.75 -2.36
C LEU A 118 -14.60 8.22 -2.53
N ALA A 119 -13.77 7.61 -3.39
CA ALA A 119 -13.75 6.16 -3.57
C ALA A 119 -13.26 5.43 -2.32
N THR A 120 -12.22 5.93 -1.64
CA THR A 120 -11.73 5.31 -0.39
C THR A 120 -12.72 5.38 0.77
N GLY A 121 -13.58 6.40 0.79
CA GLY A 121 -14.69 6.48 1.76
C GLY A 121 -15.84 5.50 1.47
N ALA A 122 -15.92 4.97 0.25
CA ALA A 122 -16.92 3.96 -0.12
C ALA A 122 -16.50 2.54 0.26
N ASP A 123 -15.19 2.22 0.20
CA ASP A 123 -14.64 0.90 0.56
C ASP A 123 -14.62 0.62 2.07
N GLY A 124 -14.82 1.64 2.92
CA GLY A 124 -14.85 1.52 4.39
C GLY A 124 -16.21 1.13 4.98
N LYS A 125 -17.17 0.67 4.16
CA LYS A 125 -18.54 0.30 4.56
C LYS A 125 -18.83 -1.21 4.50
N GLU A 126 -17.81 -2.05 4.65
CA GLU A 126 -17.98 -3.50 4.83
C GLU A 126 -17.76 -3.94 6.28
#